data_AF-A0A2N5A1Y9-F1
#
_entry.id   AF-A0A2N5A1Y9-F1
#
_cell.length_a   1.000
_cell.length_b   1.000
_cell.length_c   1.000
_cell.angle_alpha   90.00
_cell.angle_beta   90.00
_cell.angle_gamma   90.00
#
_symmetry.space_group_name_H-M   'P 1'
#
loop_
_entity.id
_entity.type
_entity.pdbx_description
1 polymer ?
#
loop_
_entity_poly.entity_id
_entity_poly.type
_entity_poly.pdbx_seq_one_letter_code
_entity_poly.pdbx_strand_id
1 'polypeptide(L)' 'MKKKLTAADMHDPQVIAETQWFSMRKVGIDVAHGERRDFYSIHYPRPAVGIVA' A
#
# COMPACT_ATOMS: atom_id res chain seq x y z
N MET A 1 15.54 -5.13 15.03
CA MET A 1 15.51 -4.67 13.62
C MET A 1 14.09 -4.24 13.28
N LYS A 2 13.87 -3.11 12.58
CA LYS A 2 12.53 -2.72 12.13
C LYS A 2 12.14 -3.58 10.91
N LYS A 3 10.95 -4.19 10.94
CA LYS A 3 10.41 -4.96 9.81
C LYS A 3 10.20 -4.03 8.61
N LYS A 4 10.63 -4.45 7.42
CA LYS A 4 10.28 -3.76 6.17
C LYS A 4 8.85 -4.16 5.82
N LEU A 5 7.96 -3.18 5.71
CA LEU A 5 6.59 -3.39 5.26
C LEU A 5 6.56 -3.69 3.76
N THR A 6 5.73 -4.64 3.39
CA THR A 6 5.49 -5.09 2.01
C THR A 6 4.00 -5.03 1.70
N ALA A 7 3.62 -5.23 0.43
CA ALA A 7 2.21 -5.28 0.05
C ALA A 7 1.44 -6.42 0.75
N ALA A 8 2.11 -7.50 1.14
CA ALA A 8 1.49 -8.61 1.88
C ALA A 8 1.07 -8.23 3.31
N ASP A 9 1.62 -7.14 3.85
CA ASP A 9 1.27 -6.62 5.17
C ASP A 9 0.06 -5.65 5.13
N MET A 10 -0.47 -5.37 3.94
CA MET A 10 -1.63 -4.49 3.75
C MET A 10 -2.91 -5.30 3.67
N HIS A 11 -3.85 -5.00 4.55
CA HIS A 11 -5.15 -5.67 4.67
C HIS A 11 -6.28 -4.75 4.20
N ASP A 12 -7.34 -5.37 3.68
CA ASP A 12 -8.62 -4.74 3.36
C ASP A 12 -8.50 -3.42 2.57
N PRO A 13 -7.83 -3.41 1.40
CA PRO A 13 -7.59 -2.19 0.65
C PRO A 13 -8.90 -1.58 0.13
N GLN A 14 -9.20 -0.36 0.58
CA GLN A 14 -10.35 0.41 0.13
C GLN A 14 -9.88 1.62 -0.69
N VAL A 15 -10.30 1.70 -1.96
CA VAL A 15 -10.05 2.89 -2.79
C VAL A 15 -10.90 4.04 -2.26
N ILE A 16 -10.25 5.16 -1.95
CA ILE A 16 -10.92 6.37 -1.44
C ILE A 16 -10.82 7.56 -2.39
N ALA A 17 -9.83 7.54 -3.30
CA ALA A 17 -9.75 8.45 -4.43
C ALA A 17 -9.03 7.77 -5.59
N GLU A 18 -9.45 8.08 -6.80
CA GLU A 18 -8.88 7.52 -8.03
C GLU A 18 -8.59 8.62 -9.03
N THR A 19 -7.44 8.49 -9.70
CA THR A 19 -7.02 9.35 -10.81
C THR A 19 -6.62 8.47 -11.98
N GLN A 20 -6.32 9.08 -13.13
CA GLN A 20 -5.81 8.35 -14.29
C GLN A 20 -4.46 7.65 -14.03
N TRP A 21 -3.68 8.11 -13.06
CA TRP A 21 -2.30 7.64 -12.85
C TRP A 21 -2.14 6.74 -11.62
N PHE A 22 -2.92 6.98 -10.57
CA PHE A 22 -2.85 6.22 -9.32
C PHE A 22 -4.18 6.24 -8.57
N SER A 23 -4.34 5.28 -7.66
CA SER A 23 -5.41 5.26 -6.67
C SER A 23 -4.84 5.48 -5.27
N MET A 24 -5.48 6.34 -4.48
CA MET A 24 -5.26 6.42 -3.04
C MET A 24 -6.15 5.41 -2.34
N ARG A 25 -5.56 4.61 -1.46
CA ARG A 25 -6.25 3.54 -0.74
C ARG A 25 -6.05 3.67 0.75
N LYS A 26 -7.11 3.42 1.51
CA LYS A 26 -7.02 3.13 2.94
C LYS A 26 -6.73 1.64 3.11
N VAL A 27 -5.75 1.28 3.93
CA VAL A 27 -5.35 -0.11 4.21
C VAL A 27 -5.14 -0.31 5.70
N GLY A 28 -5.50 -1.47 6.22
CA GLY A 28 -5.14 -1.89 7.57
C GLY A 28 -3.75 -2.52 7.59
N ILE A 29 -2.93 -2.23 8.60
CA ILE A 29 -1.66 -2.91 8.85
C ILE A 29 -1.61 -3.32 10.31
N ASP A 30 -1.25 -4.58 10.56
CA ASP A 30 -1.02 -5.10 11.90
C ASP A 30 0.35 -4.59 12.41
N VAL A 31 0.33 -3.68 13.37
CA VAL A 31 1.55 -3.05 13.94
C VAL A 31 2.10 -3.83 15.13
N ALA A 32 1.24 -4.58 15.81
CA ALA A 32 1.57 -5.52 16.88
C ALA A 32 0.52 -6.63 16.94
N HIS A 33 0.73 -7.64 17.79
CA HIS A 33 -0.23 -8.74 17.94
C HIS A 33 -1.58 -8.23 18.44
N GLY A 34 -2.62 -8.34 17.61
CA GLY A 34 -3.97 -7.85 17.90
C GLY A 34 -4.16 -6.35 17.74
N GLU A 35 -3.14 -5.61 17.30
CA GLU A 35 -3.23 -4.16 17.05
C GLU A 35 -3.16 -3.88 15.55
N ARG A 36 -4.32 -3.54 14.97
CA ARG A 36 -4.45 -3.10 13.58
C ARG A 36 -4.63 -1.58 13.52
N ARG A 37 -3.92 -0.93 12.60
CA ARG A 37 -4.05 0.50 12.34
C ARG A 37 -4.29 0.78 10.87
N ASP A 38 -5.01 1.86 10.61
CA ASP A 38 -5.28 2.34 9.26
C ASP A 38 -4.16 3.23 8.72
N PHE A 39 -3.81 3.03 7.46
CA PHE A 39 -2.83 3.82 6.72
C PHE A 39 -3.38 4.21 5.35
N TYR A 40 -2.83 5.29 4.80
CA TYR A 40 -3.04 5.66 3.40
C TYR A 40 -1.88 5.14 2.56
N SER A 41 -2.23 4.52 1.43
CA SER A 41 -1.29 3.98 0.46
C SER A 41 -1.59 4.52 -0.93
N ILE A 42 -0.54 4.73 -1.72
CA ILE A 42 -0.65 5.06 -3.15
C ILE A 42 -0.37 3.79 -3.93
N HIS A 43 -1.32 3.41 -4.78
CA HIS A 43 -1.19 2.26 -5.65
C HIS A 43 -1.19 2.70 -7.11
N TYR A 44 -0.14 2.30 -7.83
CA TYR A 44 -0.02 2.50 -9.27
C TYR A 44 -0.49 1.22 -9.99
N PRO A 45 -1.48 1.29 -10.89
CA PRO A 45 -1.93 0.11 -11.64
C PRO A 45 -0.87 -0.44 -12.60
N ARG A 46 0.10 0.39 -12.98
CA ARG A 46 1.24 -0.03 -13.81
C ARG A 46 2.53 0.24 -13.02
N PRO A 47 3.32 -0.80 -12.69
CA PRO A 47 4.61 -0.59 -12.03
C PRO A 47 5.57 0.16 -12.95
N ALA A 48 6.44 0.98 -12.36
CA ALA A 48 7.50 1.64 -13.12
C ALA A 48 8.47 0.58 -13.67
N VAL A 49 8.80 0.67 -14.96
CA VAL A 49 9.83 -0.14 -15.61
C VAL A 49 11.02 0.77 -15.87
N GLY A 50 12.17 0.44 -15.29
CA GLY A 50 13.44 1.08 -15.65
C GLY A 50 14.05 0.38 -16.85
N ILE A 51 14.38 1.13 -17.90
CA ILE A 51 15.16 0.60 -19.03
C ILE A 51 16.64 0.71 -18.64
N VAL A 52 17.35 -0.42 -18.68
CA VAL A 52 18.81 -0.46 -18.59
C VAL A 52 19.35 -0.49 -20.02
N ALA A 53 20.06 0.57 -20.40
CA ALA A 53 20.72 0.72 -21.69
C ALA A 53 22.24 0.63 -21.51
#